data_AF-V2Y147-F1
#
_entry.id   AF-V2Y147-F1
#
_cell.length_a   1.000
_cell.length_b   1.000
_cell.length_c   1.000
_cell.angle_alpha   90.00
_cell.angle_beta   90.00
_cell.angle_gamma   90.00
#
_symmetry.space_group_name_H-M   'P 1'
#
loop_
_entity.id
_entity.type
_entity.pdbx_description
1 polymer ?
#
loop_
_entity_poly.entity_id
_entity_poly.type
_entity_poly.pdbx_seq_one_letter_code
_entity_poly.pdbx_strand_id
1 'polypeptide(L)'
;MVARVSLASYYGEKLLDTFVRPTHTIFDYRASTTNLTPANLYNAPSFQEVQQEVAAIIRNKVVVGHKLWMFLSIMGLSHPALRTRDLALFLPLRRKLKSRRVVELEILVRVYMGRNLGIVFEDPLENARASMDLFRSCQDLFEGLVAEGCWPCNLPPSQFAQYFT
;
A
#
# COMPACT_ATOMS: atom_id res chain seq x y z
N MET A 1 3.77 -0.06 -14.92
CA MET A 1 3.37 1.36 -15.07
C MET A 1 2.45 1.71 -13.91
N VAL A 2 2.67 2.84 -13.26
CA VAL A 2 1.83 3.38 -12.19
C VAL A 2 1.21 4.69 -12.68
N ALA A 3 -0.05 4.95 -12.34
CA ALA A 3 -0.75 6.16 -12.79
C ALA A 3 -0.94 7.20 -11.68
N ARG A 4 -1.05 6.76 -10.42
CA ARG A 4 -1.20 7.61 -9.23
C ARG A 4 -0.56 6.94 -8.03
N VAL A 5 0.09 7.73 -7.19
CA VAL A 5 0.71 7.28 -5.94
C VAL A 5 0.22 8.17 -4.81
N SER A 6 -0.21 7.54 -3.70
CA SER A 6 -0.67 8.26 -2.52
C SER A 6 -0.01 7.70 -1.27
N LEU A 7 0.42 8.59 -0.38
CA LEU A 7 0.96 8.30 0.95
C LEU A 7 0.19 9.10 1.98
N ALA A 8 -0.16 8.46 3.10
CA ALA A 8 -0.84 9.09 4.21
C ALA A 8 -0.02 9.02 5.49
N SER A 9 -0.18 10.01 6.37
CA SER A 9 0.39 10.02 7.71
C SER A 9 -0.31 8.99 8.59
N TYR A 10 0.24 8.75 9.78
CA TYR A 10 -0.39 7.90 10.79
C TYR A 10 -1.82 8.35 11.14
N TYR A 11 -2.11 9.65 11.05
CA TYR A 11 -3.44 10.21 11.32
C TYR A 11 -4.34 10.27 10.08
N GLY A 12 -3.87 9.82 8.92
CA GLY A 12 -4.62 9.85 7.66
C GLY A 12 -4.50 11.15 6.87
N GLU A 13 -3.61 12.06 7.29
CA GLU A 13 -3.31 13.28 6.54
C GLU A 13 -2.55 12.92 5.27
N LYS A 14 -2.81 13.66 4.19
CA LYS A 14 -2.21 13.40 2.89
C LYS A 14 -0.76 13.90 2.88
N LEU A 15 0.21 12.97 2.81
CA LEU A 15 1.63 13.30 2.69
C LEU A 15 2.03 13.48 1.22
N LEU A 16 1.51 12.61 0.36
CA LEU A 16 1.69 12.65 -1.08
C LEU A 16 0.42 12.13 -1.74
N ASP A 17 0.00 12.76 -2.83
CA ASP A 17 -1.06 12.25 -3.68
C ASP A 17 -0.90 12.86 -5.08
N THR A 18 -0.26 12.12 -5.97
CA THR A 18 0.17 12.66 -7.26
C THR A 18 -0.02 11.64 -8.37
N PHE A 19 -0.38 12.14 -9.54
CA PHE A 19 -0.37 11.34 -10.77
C PHE A 19 1.06 11.15 -11.26
N VAL A 20 1.25 10.17 -12.14
CA VAL A 20 2.56 9.86 -12.72
C VAL A 20 2.48 9.91 -14.23
N ARG A 21 3.40 10.66 -14.85
CA ARG A 21 3.48 10.76 -16.31
C ARG A 21 3.84 9.40 -16.91
N PRO A 22 3.05 8.88 -17.85
CA PRO A 22 3.33 7.62 -18.53
C PRO A 22 4.62 7.72 -19.34
N THR A 23 5.43 6.66 -19.32
CA THR A 23 6.62 6.56 -20.19
C THR A 23 6.32 5.89 -21.53
N HIS A 24 5.16 5.24 -21.63
CA HIS A 24 4.69 4.52 -22.82
C HIS A 24 3.25 4.90 -23.12
N THR A 25 2.82 4.66 -24.35
CA THR A 25 1.43 4.86 -24.78
C THR A 25 0.48 4.04 -23.92
N ILE A 26 -0.56 4.69 -23.40
CA ILE A 26 -1.64 4.02 -22.67
C ILE A 26 -2.67 3.52 -23.68
N PHE A 27 -2.90 2.21 -23.69
CA PHE A 27 -3.95 1.59 -24.51
C PHE A 27 -5.31 1.59 -23.80
N ASP A 28 -5.34 1.46 -22.48
CA ASP A 28 -6.55 1.46 -21.67
C ASP A 28 -6.30 2.11 -20.31
N TYR A 29 -7.12 3.11 -19.98
CA TYR A 29 -7.08 3.85 -18.71
C TYR A 29 -7.89 3.15 -17.61
N ARG A 30 -8.76 2.20 -17.98
CA ARG A 30 -9.75 1.56 -17.10
C ARG A 30 -10.59 2.60 -16.36
N ALA A 31 -11.09 3.61 -17.10
CA ALA A 31 -11.71 4.81 -16.54
C ALA A 31 -12.91 4.51 -15.62
N SER A 32 -13.68 3.45 -15.91
CA SER A 32 -14.79 2.99 -15.07
C SER A 32 -14.35 2.51 -13.68
N THR A 33 -13.09 2.09 -13.53
CA THR A 33 -12.52 1.59 -12.27
C THR A 33 -11.62 2.62 -11.61
N THR A 34 -10.80 3.34 -12.36
CA THR A 34 -9.72 4.20 -11.81
C THR A 34 -10.07 5.68 -11.83
N ASN A 35 -11.14 6.07 -12.51
CA ASN A 35 -11.48 7.47 -12.80
C ASN A 35 -10.31 8.27 -13.44
N LEU A 36 -9.41 7.58 -14.15
CA LEU A 36 -8.29 8.21 -14.85
C LEU A 36 -8.73 8.79 -16.19
N THR A 37 -8.29 10.03 -16.44
CA THR A 37 -8.40 10.70 -17.73
C THR A 37 -7.02 11.06 -18.28
N PRO A 38 -6.85 11.19 -19.61
CA PRO A 38 -5.58 11.65 -20.18
C PRO A 38 -5.12 13.01 -19.62
N ALA A 39 -6.06 13.90 -19.29
CA ALA A 39 -5.79 15.19 -18.70
C ALA A 39 -5.12 15.09 -17.31
N ASN A 40 -5.43 14.05 -16.52
CA ASN A 40 -4.76 13.83 -15.24
C ASN A 40 -3.28 13.50 -15.39
N LEU A 41 -2.89 12.91 -16.52
CA LEU A 41 -1.54 12.36 -16.74
C LEU A 41 -0.65 13.29 -17.58
N TYR A 42 -1.25 14.22 -18.34
CA TYR A 42 -0.53 15.07 -19.30
C TYR A 42 0.54 15.96 -18.64
N ASN A 43 0.19 16.62 -17.52
CA ASN A 43 1.09 17.49 -16.77
C ASN A 43 1.59 16.83 -15.46
N ALA A 44 1.48 15.51 -15.35
CA ALA A 44 1.94 14.81 -14.16
C ALA A 44 3.48 14.83 -14.08
N PRO A 45 4.06 14.77 -12.86
CA PRO A 45 5.50 14.59 -12.69
C PRO A 45 5.96 13.26 -13.29
N SER A 46 7.23 13.20 -13.68
CA SER A 46 7.85 11.98 -14.15
C SER A 46 7.91 10.92 -13.05
N PHE A 47 7.96 9.65 -13.45
CA PHE A 47 8.13 8.56 -12.50
C PHE A 47 9.37 8.72 -11.61
N GLN A 48 10.48 9.25 -12.16
CA GLN A 48 11.72 9.46 -11.41
C GLN A 48 11.56 10.52 -10.30
N GLU A 49 10.88 11.63 -10.59
CA GLU A 49 10.59 12.67 -9.59
C GLU A 49 9.72 12.10 -8.46
N VAL A 50 8.64 11.39 -8.81
CA VAL A 50 7.75 10.76 -7.81
C VAL A 50 8.48 9.68 -7.02
N GLN A 51 9.32 8.88 -7.66
CA GLN A 51 10.14 7.85 -7.00
C GLN A 51 11.08 8.47 -5.97
N GLN A 52 11.76 9.58 -6.31
CA GLN A 52 12.65 10.30 -5.39
C GLN A 52 11.87 10.88 -4.20
N GLU A 53 10.71 11.46 -4.46
CA GLU A 53 9.85 12.03 -3.42
C GLU A 53 9.33 10.94 -2.47
N VAL A 54 8.82 9.82 -3.00
CA VAL A 54 8.40 8.66 -2.21
C VAL A 54 9.57 8.13 -1.38
N ALA A 55 10.74 7.95 -1.99
CA ALA A 55 11.94 7.46 -1.31
C ALA A 55 12.35 8.38 -0.15
N ALA A 56 12.27 9.70 -0.34
CA ALA A 56 12.55 10.67 0.71
C ALA A 56 11.52 10.59 1.84
N ILE A 57 10.23 10.46 1.52
CA ILE A 57 9.15 10.39 2.52
C ILE A 57 9.25 9.14 3.38
N ILE A 58 9.53 7.97 2.79
CA ILE A 58 9.56 6.69 3.52
C ILE A 58 10.89 6.42 4.23
N ARG A 59 11.95 7.17 3.92
CA ARG A 59 13.27 6.99 4.51
C ARG A 59 13.22 7.06 6.03
N ASN A 60 13.82 6.07 6.69
CA ASN A 60 13.89 5.94 8.16
C ASN A 60 12.53 5.89 8.87
N LYS A 61 11.44 5.67 8.14
CA LYS A 61 10.09 5.51 8.72
C LYS A 61 9.69 4.05 8.74
N VAL A 62 8.64 3.77 9.49
CA VAL A 62 7.88 2.54 9.37
C VAL A 62 6.86 2.71 8.24
N VAL A 63 6.82 1.77 7.30
CA VAL A 63 5.86 1.76 6.19
C VAL A 63 4.75 0.77 6.49
N VAL A 64 3.53 1.27 6.60
CA VAL A 64 2.31 0.48 6.79
C VAL A 64 1.55 0.41 5.46
N GLY A 65 1.04 -0.76 5.12
CA GLY A 65 0.20 -0.90 3.93
C GLY A 65 -0.29 -2.31 3.70
N HIS A 66 -0.88 -2.56 2.54
CA HIS A 66 -1.34 -3.86 2.09
C HIS A 66 -0.61 -4.21 0.79
N LYS A 67 0.01 -5.40 0.74
CA LYS A 67 0.82 -5.86 -0.40
C LYS A 67 1.96 -4.89 -0.72
N LEU A 68 2.72 -4.49 0.30
CA LEU A 68 3.84 -3.56 0.18
C LEU A 68 4.89 -4.03 -0.84
N TRP A 69 5.03 -5.34 -1.06
CA TRP A 69 5.91 -5.87 -2.10
C TRP A 69 5.52 -5.43 -3.52
N MET A 70 4.22 -5.30 -3.81
CA MET A 70 3.75 -4.77 -5.09
C MET A 70 4.08 -3.29 -5.20
N PHE A 71 3.81 -2.51 -4.15
CA PHE A 71 4.13 -1.09 -4.13
C PHE A 71 5.63 -0.83 -4.32
N LEU A 72 6.47 -1.48 -3.50
CA LEU A 72 7.93 -1.34 -3.55
C LEU A 72 8.50 -1.80 -4.89
N SER A 73 8.00 -2.90 -5.46
CA SER A 73 8.45 -3.36 -6.78
C SER A 73 8.10 -2.42 -7.91
N ILE A 74 6.88 -1.87 -7.92
CA ILE A 74 6.45 -0.88 -8.91
C ILE A 74 7.27 0.40 -8.78
N MET A 75 7.54 0.84 -7.55
CA MET A 75 8.37 2.01 -7.29
C MET A 75 9.85 1.76 -7.47
N GLY A 76 10.31 0.52 -7.65
CA GLY A 76 11.73 0.18 -7.69
C GLY A 76 12.50 0.59 -6.42
N LEU A 77 11.85 0.52 -5.27
CA LEU A 77 12.41 0.91 -3.97
C LEU A 77 12.55 -0.30 -3.06
N SER A 78 13.59 -0.32 -2.24
CA SER A 78 13.75 -1.30 -1.17
C SER A 78 13.48 -0.66 0.20
N HIS A 79 12.97 -1.44 1.14
CA HIS A 79 12.73 -0.98 2.51
C HIS A 79 13.06 -2.06 3.54
N PRO A 80 13.60 -1.73 4.72
CA PRO A 80 13.94 -2.73 5.71
C PRO A 80 12.74 -3.57 6.13
N ALA A 81 12.86 -4.90 6.13
CA ALA A 81 11.74 -5.80 6.45
C ALA A 81 11.16 -5.50 7.84
N LEU A 82 12.03 -5.29 8.84
CA LEU A 82 11.67 -4.92 10.22
C LEU A 82 10.97 -3.56 10.32
N ARG A 83 11.04 -2.71 9.28
CA ARG A 83 10.35 -1.42 9.19
C ARG A 83 9.10 -1.46 8.30
N THR A 84 8.65 -2.65 7.89
CA THR A 84 7.38 -2.82 7.16
C THR A 84 6.29 -3.42 8.04
N ARG A 85 5.07 -2.91 7.91
CA ARG A 85 3.83 -3.42 8.53
C ARG A 85 2.88 -3.78 7.40
N ASP A 86 3.10 -4.94 6.78
CA ASP A 86 2.29 -5.42 5.67
C ASP A 86 1.08 -6.22 6.17
N LEU A 87 -0.10 -5.62 6.05
CA LEU A 87 -1.37 -6.19 6.49
C LEU A 87 -1.81 -7.40 5.65
N ALA A 88 -1.29 -7.55 4.42
CA ALA A 88 -1.55 -8.73 3.60
C ALA A 88 -0.78 -9.97 4.10
N LEU A 89 0.37 -9.75 4.73
CA LEU A 89 1.22 -10.80 5.30
C LEU A 89 0.87 -11.10 6.76
N PHE A 90 0.25 -10.17 7.47
CA PHE A 90 -0.07 -10.30 8.89
C PHE A 90 -1.04 -11.47 9.16
N LEU A 91 -0.52 -12.53 9.78
CA LEU A 91 -1.24 -13.79 10.00
C LEU A 91 -2.49 -13.65 10.87
N PRO A 92 -2.52 -12.85 11.96
CA PRO A 92 -3.70 -12.71 12.82
C PRO A 92 -4.96 -12.26 12.07
N LEU A 93 -4.84 -11.30 11.14
CA LEU A 93 -5.99 -10.84 10.34
C LEU A 93 -6.56 -11.94 9.45
N ARG A 94 -5.71 -12.84 8.96
CA ARG A 94 -6.11 -13.95 8.09
C ARG A 94 -6.68 -15.14 8.85
N ARG A 95 -6.11 -15.46 10.02
CA ARG A 95 -6.54 -16.57 10.88
C ARG A 95 -7.98 -16.39 11.34
N LYS A 96 -8.36 -15.17 11.73
CA LYS A 96 -9.74 -14.86 12.15
C LYS A 96 -10.75 -14.96 10.99
N LEU A 97 -10.30 -14.82 9.74
CA LEU A 97 -11.09 -15.08 8.53
C LEU A 97 -10.99 -16.52 8.01
N LYS A 98 -10.24 -17.41 8.70
CA LYS A 98 -9.98 -18.79 8.30
C LYS A 98 -9.43 -18.93 6.87
N SER A 99 -8.72 -17.91 6.36
CA SER A 99 -8.23 -17.90 4.98
C SER A 99 -6.77 -18.33 4.87
N ARG A 100 -6.51 -19.32 4.00
CA ARG A 100 -5.16 -19.78 3.63
C ARG A 100 -4.50 -18.94 2.53
N ARG A 101 -5.23 -18.01 1.91
CA ARG A 101 -4.70 -17.08 0.90
C ARG A 101 -4.63 -15.65 1.46
N VAL A 102 -3.87 -14.80 0.80
CA VAL A 102 -3.92 -13.35 1.05
C VAL A 102 -5.35 -12.87 0.81
N VAL A 103 -5.86 -12.06 1.72
CA VAL A 103 -7.20 -11.46 1.63
C VAL A 103 -7.04 -10.02 1.14
N GLU A 104 -7.90 -9.59 0.22
CA GLU A 104 -7.87 -8.23 -0.33
C GLU A 104 -8.21 -7.17 0.73
N LEU A 105 -7.64 -5.97 0.57
CA LEU A 105 -7.83 -4.87 1.51
C LEU A 105 -9.32 -4.52 1.68
N GLU A 106 -10.08 -4.48 0.59
CA GLU A 106 -11.53 -4.22 0.62
C GLU A 106 -12.28 -5.18 1.55
N ILE A 107 -11.95 -6.48 1.48
CA ILE A 107 -12.57 -7.51 2.33
C ILE A 107 -12.15 -7.32 3.78
N LEU A 108 -10.87 -7.06 4.03
CA LEU A 108 -10.37 -6.80 5.39
C LEU A 108 -11.08 -5.58 6.00
N VAL A 109 -11.15 -4.48 5.27
CA VAL A 109 -11.79 -3.25 5.76
C VAL A 109 -13.29 -3.45 5.95
N ARG A 110 -13.98 -4.15 5.04
CA ARG A 110 -15.39 -4.50 5.23
C ARG A 110 -15.63 -5.29 6.50
N VAL A 111 -14.84 -6.35 6.73
CA VAL A 111 -15.07 -7.26 7.87
C VAL A 111 -14.64 -6.64 9.20
N TYR A 112 -13.52 -5.91 9.23
CA TYR A 112 -12.94 -5.38 10.47
C TYR A 112 -13.41 -3.96 10.81
N MET A 113 -13.76 -3.15 9.81
CA MET A 113 -14.13 -1.74 10.00
C MET A 113 -15.60 -1.45 9.65
N GLY A 114 -16.33 -2.42 9.10
CA GLY A 114 -17.74 -2.25 8.76
C GLY A 114 -18.01 -1.24 7.65
N ARG A 115 -17.00 -0.92 6.81
CA ARG A 115 -17.15 0.03 5.69
C ARG A 115 -16.59 -0.53 4.39
N ASN A 116 -17.08 -0.01 3.26
CA ASN A 116 -16.62 -0.37 1.93
C ASN A 116 -15.54 0.61 1.45
N LEU A 117 -14.69 0.14 0.53
CA LEU A 117 -13.73 0.96 -0.21
C LEU A 117 -14.10 0.95 -1.68
N GLY A 118 -13.68 1.98 -2.41
CA GLY A 118 -13.77 2.00 -3.87
C GLY A 118 -15.19 1.92 -4.42
N ILE A 119 -16.18 2.46 -3.69
CA ILE A 119 -17.61 2.36 -4.06
C ILE A 119 -17.87 2.95 -5.45
N VAL A 120 -17.21 4.06 -5.78
CA VAL A 120 -17.35 4.73 -7.08
C VAL A 120 -16.17 4.39 -8.00
N PHE A 121 -14.94 4.50 -7.49
CA PHE A 121 -13.70 4.20 -8.20
C PHE A 121 -12.62 3.80 -7.19
N GLU A 122 -11.60 3.08 -7.64
CA GLU A 122 -10.39 2.81 -6.86
C GLU A 122 -9.65 4.12 -6.56
N ASP A 123 -9.55 4.49 -5.29
CA ASP A 123 -8.80 5.66 -4.84
C ASP A 123 -7.56 5.23 -4.00
N PRO A 124 -6.33 5.42 -4.50
CA PRO A 124 -5.13 5.07 -3.75
C PRO A 124 -5.02 5.81 -2.41
N LEU A 125 -5.55 7.02 -2.29
CA LEU A 125 -5.54 7.78 -1.03
C LEU A 125 -6.52 7.17 -0.01
N GLU A 126 -7.72 6.77 -0.45
CA GLU A 126 -8.66 6.01 0.38
C GLU A 126 -8.03 4.71 0.88
N ASN A 127 -7.38 3.96 -0.01
CA ASN A 127 -6.69 2.71 0.34
C ASN A 127 -5.54 2.91 1.34
N ALA A 128 -4.76 3.98 1.20
CA ALA A 128 -3.68 4.32 2.14
C ALA A 128 -4.24 4.62 3.53
N ARG A 129 -5.30 5.43 3.61
CA ARG A 129 -6.00 5.74 4.86
C ARG A 129 -6.62 4.50 5.48
N ALA A 130 -7.27 3.67 4.67
CA ALA A 130 -7.91 2.45 5.15
C ALA A 130 -6.92 1.40 5.66
N SER A 131 -5.76 1.29 5.02
CA SER A 131 -4.65 0.47 5.52
C SER A 131 -4.16 0.98 6.87
N MET A 132 -3.99 2.31 7.02
CA MET A 132 -3.58 2.88 8.31
C MET A 132 -4.64 2.66 9.40
N ASP A 133 -5.92 2.87 9.10
CA ASP A 133 -7.03 2.58 10.03
C ASP A 133 -7.04 1.11 10.47
N LEU A 134 -6.86 0.20 9.51
CA LEU A 134 -6.79 -1.23 9.79
C LEU A 134 -5.59 -1.57 10.67
N PHE A 135 -4.41 -1.02 10.38
CA PHE A 135 -3.24 -1.18 11.23
C PHE A 135 -3.47 -0.66 12.65
N ARG A 136 -4.01 0.54 12.82
CA ARG A 136 -4.28 1.10 14.16
C ARG A 136 -5.19 0.21 15.00
N SER A 137 -6.15 -0.48 14.39
CA SER A 137 -7.03 -1.42 15.10
C SER A 137 -6.32 -2.67 15.64
N CYS A 138 -5.15 -3.01 15.08
CA CYS A 138 -4.38 -4.19 15.47
C CYS A 138 -2.94 -3.85 15.85
N GLN A 139 -2.63 -2.57 16.07
CA GLN A 139 -1.29 -2.07 16.27
C GLN A 139 -0.65 -2.66 17.53
N ASP A 140 -1.38 -2.66 18.66
CA ASP A 140 -0.85 -3.18 19.92
C ASP A 140 -0.45 -4.66 19.79
N LEU A 141 -1.26 -5.44 19.06
CA LEU A 141 -0.95 -6.83 18.75
C LEU A 141 0.25 -6.94 17.81
N PHE A 142 0.29 -6.12 16.75
CA PHE A 142 1.37 -6.17 15.76
C PHE A 142 2.71 -5.81 16.40
N GLU A 143 2.79 -4.64 17.03
CA GLU A 143 4.01 -4.11 17.65
C GLU A 143 4.41 -4.93 18.88
N GLY A 144 3.44 -5.45 19.66
CA GLY A 144 3.72 -6.36 20.77
C GLY A 144 4.44 -7.63 20.30
N LEU A 145 3.95 -8.28 19.24
CA LEU A 145 4.59 -9.47 18.67
C LEU A 145 6.00 -9.16 18.14
N VAL A 146 6.18 -8.01 17.48
CA VAL A 146 7.51 -7.59 17.00
C VAL A 146 8.47 -7.32 18.16
N ALA A 147 8.01 -6.66 19.24
CA ALA A 147 8.80 -6.36 20.42
C ALA A 147 9.24 -7.62 21.18
N GLU A 148 8.41 -8.66 21.18
CA GLU A 148 8.73 -9.99 21.72
C GLU A 148 9.72 -10.79 20.85
N GLY A 149 10.14 -10.25 19.70
CA GLY A 149 11.01 -10.94 18.74
C GLY A 149 10.28 -11.99 17.90
N CYS A 150 8.95 -12.04 17.96
CA CYS A 150 8.14 -12.86 17.07
C CYS A 150 8.03 -12.20 15.69
N TRP A 151 7.92 -13.01 14.63
CA TRP A 151 7.57 -12.53 13.30
C TRP A 151 6.15 -12.97 12.93
N PRO A 152 5.13 -12.10 13.07
CA PRO A 152 3.72 -12.49 12.90
C PRO A 152 3.25 -12.47 11.44
N CYS A 153 4.16 -12.30 10.50
CA CYS A 153 3.88 -12.16 9.07
C CYS A 153 4.33 -13.39 8.29
N ASN A 154 3.62 -13.73 7.22
CA ASN A 154 4.18 -14.60 6.18
C ASN A 154 5.34 -13.91 5.47
N LEU A 155 6.19 -14.70 4.81
CA LEU A 155 7.17 -14.15 3.87
C LEU A 155 6.44 -13.59 2.63
N PRO A 156 6.93 -12.46 2.05
CA PRO A 156 6.45 -12.01 0.75
C PRO A 156 6.78 -13.06 -0.33
N PRO A 157 6.12 -13.03 -1.49
CA PRO A 157 6.45 -13.94 -2.59
C PRO A 157 7.93 -13.78 -2.99
N SER A 158 8.62 -14.89 -3.23
CA SER A 158 10.09 -14.94 -3.39
C SER A 158 10.63 -14.01 -4.49
N GLN A 159 9.88 -13.84 -5.57
CA GLN A 159 10.22 -12.92 -6.66
C GLN A 159 10.34 -11.44 -6.24
N PHE A 160 9.83 -11.07 -5.06
CA PHE A 160 9.90 -9.72 -4.50
C PHE A 160 10.86 -9.59 -3.32
N ALA A 161 11.61 -10.64 -2.99
CA ALA A 161 12.51 -10.63 -1.83
C ALA A 161 13.53 -9.47 -1.88
N GLN A 162 14.01 -9.12 -3.08
CA GLN A 162 14.98 -8.03 -3.29
C GLN A 162 14.51 -6.64 -2.83
N TYR A 163 13.20 -6.44 -2.65
CA TYR A 163 12.64 -5.17 -2.19
C TYR A 163 12.57 -5.05 -0.66
N PHE A 164 12.93 -6.12 0.06
CA PHE A 164 13.00 -6.13 1.52
C PHE A 164 14.46 -6.33 1.94
N THR A 165 15.03 -5.32 2.59
CA THR A 165 16.42 -5.33 3.07
C THR A 165 16.53 -5.66 4.56
#